data_AF-A0A851WAH0-F1
#
_entry.id   AF-A0A851WAH0-F1
#
_cell.length_a   1.000
_cell.length_b   1.000
_cell.length_c   1.000
_cell.angle_alpha   90.00
_cell.angle_beta   90.00
_cell.angle_gamma   90.00
#
_symmetry.space_group_name_H-M   'P 1'
#
loop_
_entity.id
_entity.type
_entity.pdbx_description
1 polymer ?
#
loop_
_entity_poly.entity_id
_entity_poly.type
_entity_poly.pdbx_seq_one_letter_code
_entity_poly.pdbx_strand_id
1 'polypeptide(L)' 'MGLQGREHPWVLLLLLLLPPPPVCASAAARPSFVLVLADDLGFGDLGSYGHPSSATPHLDRL' A
#
# COMPACT_ATOMS: atom_id res chain seq x y z
N MET A 1 20.21 49.25 -3.30
CA MET A 1 18.76 49.46 -3.06
C MET A 1 18.12 48.09 -3.06
N GLY A 2 18.26 47.32 -1.99
CA GLY A 2 17.53 47.54 -0.74
C GLY A 2 16.45 46.47 -0.70
N LEU A 3 16.88 45.22 -0.49
CA LEU A 3 16.02 44.08 -0.19
C LEU A 3 15.43 44.32 1.21
N GLN A 4 14.45 45.22 1.31
CA GLN A 4 13.85 45.62 2.58
C GLN A 4 12.63 44.73 2.82
N GLY A 5 12.74 43.89 3.85
CA GLY A 5 11.79 42.88 4.29
C GLY A 5 10.38 43.43 4.44
N ARG A 6 9.50 42.95 3.57
CA ARG A 6 8.06 43.03 3.78
C ARG A 6 7.68 41.71 4.42
N GLU A 7 8.03 41.53 5.69
CA GLU A 7 7.40 40.48 6.49
C GLU A 7 5.92 40.85 6.44
N HIS A 8 5.15 40.11 5.65
CA HIS A 8 3.72 40.29 5.50
C HIS A 8 3.07 39.40 6.56
N PRO A 9 2.94 39.86 7.83
CA PRO A 9 2.46 39.02 8.93
C PRO A 9 1.05 38.49 8.65
N TRP A 10 0.30 39.20 7.82
CA TRP A 10 -1.02 38.82 7.36
C TRP A 10 -1.01 37.55 6.49
N VAL A 11 0.07 37.22 5.77
CA VAL A 11 0.20 35.95 5.03
C VAL A 11 0.29 34.77 6.01
N LEU A 12 0.99 34.94 7.13
CA LEU A 12 1.06 33.94 8.19
C LEU A 12 -0.29 33.77 8.88
N LEU A 13 -1.02 34.87 9.12
CA LEU A 13 -2.39 34.83 9.62
C LEU A 13 -3.36 34.13 8.65
N LEU A 14 -3.23 34.37 7.33
CA LEU A 14 -4.03 33.69 6.31
C LEU A 14 -3.71 32.19 6.22
N LEU A 15 -2.43 31.82 6.31
CA LEU A 15 -1.99 30.43 6.36
C LEU A 15 -2.47 29.73 7.63
N LEU A 16 -2.51 30.43 8.76
CA LEU A 16 -3.02 29.91 10.03
C LEU A 16 -4.54 29.72 10.03
N LEU A 17 -5.26 30.49 9.21
CA LEU A 17 -6.72 30.35 9.03
C LEU A 17 -7.11 29.24 8.04
N LEU A 18 -6.15 28.64 7.32
CA LEU A 18 -6.44 27.57 6.38
C LEU A 18 -6.72 26.26 7.15
N PRO A 19 -7.88 25.60 6.96
CA PRO A 19 -8.14 24.32 7.59
C PRO A 19 -7.11 23.29 7.10
N PRO A 20 -6.59 22.42 7.99
CA PRO A 20 -5.66 21.38 7.57
C PRO A 20 -6.34 20.46 6.56
N PRO A 21 -5.60 19.93 5.56
CA PRO A 21 -6.15 18.98 4.63
C PRO A 21 -6.70 17.77 5.41
N PRO A 22 -7.79 17.14 4.94
CA PRO A 22 -8.31 15.94 5.58
C PRO A 22 -7.22 14.87 5.55
N VAL A 23 -6.65 14.60 6.72
CA VAL A 23 -5.72 13.48 6.89
C VAL A 23 -6.59 12.24 7.04
N CYS A 24 -6.78 11.51 5.95
CA CYS A 24 -7.36 10.17 6.02
C CYS A 24 -6.39 9.31 6.84
N ALA A 25 -6.75 9.01 8.08
CA ALA A 25 -6.01 8.04 8.86
C ALA A 25 -6.06 6.71 8.10
N SER A 26 -4.90 6.21 7.66
CA SER A 26 -4.78 4.85 7.16
C SER A 26 -5.01 3.93 8.36
N ALA A 27 -6.27 3.56 8.61
CA ALA A 27 -6.58 2.48 9.53
C ALA A 27 -5.77 1.28 9.06
N ALA A 28 -4.93 0.73 9.94
CA ALA A 28 -4.19 -0.49 9.62
C ALA A 28 -5.24 -1.54 9.21
N ALA A 29 -5.22 -1.93 7.94
CA ALA A 29 -6.17 -2.90 7.43
C ALA A 29 -6.04 -4.17 8.27
N ARG A 30 -7.15 -4.61 8.87
CA ARG A 30 -7.14 -5.86 9.64
C ARG A 30 -6.74 -6.99 8.67
N PRO A 31 -5.69 -7.78 8.98
CA PRO A 31 -5.30 -8.86 8.10
C PRO A 31 -6.48 -9.83 7.94
N SER A 32 -6.79 -10.13 6.69
CA SER A 32 -7.78 -11.14 6.33
C SER A 32 -7.05 -12.43 6.01
N PHE A 33 -7.56 -13.55 6.51
CA PHE A 33 -6.96 -14.86 6.30
C PHE A 33 -7.81 -15.65 5.30
N VAL A 34 -7.14 -16.24 4.31
CA VAL A 34 -7.74 -17.18 3.38
C VAL A 34 -6.97 -18.49 3.50
N LEU A 35 -7.64 -19.55 3.91
CA LEU A 35 -7.08 -20.89 3.97
C LEU A 35 -7.51 -21.66 2.73
N VAL A 36 -6.54 -22.05 1.91
CA VAL A 36 -6.76 -22.91 0.74
C VAL A 36 -6.41 -24.33 1.15
N LEU A 37 -7.41 -25.20 1.22
CA LEU A 37 -7.22 -26.63 1.47
C LEU A 37 -7.29 -27.38 0.15
N ALA A 38 -6.26 -28.17 -0.14
CA ALA A 38 -6.23 -29.08 -1.27
C ALA A 38 -6.09 -30.51 -0.75
N ASP A 39 -6.89 -31.41 -1.31
CA ASP A 39 -6.81 -32.84 -1.05
C ASP A 39 -5.69 -33.45 -1.91
N ASP A 40 -4.93 -34.39 -1.33
CA ASP A 40 -3.87 -35.16 -2.01
C ASP A 40 -2.80 -34.35 -2.79
N LEU A 41 -2.60 -33.06 -2.47
CA LEU A 41 -1.56 -32.25 -3.10
C LEU A 41 -0.16 -32.66 -2.61
N GLY A 42 0.60 -33.32 -3.48
CA GLY A 42 1.97 -33.74 -3.25
C GLY A 42 3.00 -32.63 -3.43
N PHE A 43 4.19 -32.84 -2.86
CA PHE A 43 5.30 -31.88 -2.96
C PHE A 43 5.77 -31.63 -4.40
N GLY A 44 5.54 -32.56 -5.32
CA GLY A 44 5.99 -32.42 -6.71
C GLY A 44 4.96 -31.78 -7.63
N ASP A 45 3.72 -31.55 -7.19
CA ASP A 45 2.58 -31.35 -8.10
C ASP A 45 2.47 -29.92 -8.66
N LEU A 46 3.11 -28.94 -8.02
CA LEU A 46 3.09 -27.55 -8.47
C LEU A 46 4.12 -27.30 -9.57
N GLY A 47 3.74 -26.47 -10.54
CA GLY A 47 4.64 -25.98 -11.58
C GLY A 47 5.84 -25.22 -10.99
N SER A 48 5.64 -24.46 -9.90
CA SER A 48 6.71 -23.78 -9.16
C SER A 48 7.76 -24.73 -8.56
N TYR A 49 7.44 -26.02 -8.39
CA TYR A 49 8.38 -27.05 -7.96
C TYR A 49 9.01 -27.84 -9.12
N GLY A 50 8.76 -27.41 -10.36
CA GLY A 50 9.35 -28.01 -11.56
C GLY A 50 8.60 -29.22 -12.10
N HIS A 51 7.32 -29.39 -11.76
CA HIS A 51 6.50 -30.44 -12.35
C HIS A 51 6.50 -30.33 -13.89
N PRO A 52 6.73 -31.41 -14.64
CA PRO A 52 6.98 -31.35 -16.09
C PRO A 52 5.77 -30.91 -16.93
N SER A 53 4.55 -31.11 -16.44
CA SER A 53 3.31 -30.85 -17.19
C SER A 53 2.22 -30.08 -16.44
N SER A 54 2.02 -30.31 -15.14
CA SER A 54 1.12 -29.54 -14.29
C SER A 54 1.42 -28.05 -14.33
N ALA A 55 0.49 -27.27 -14.89
CA ALA A 55 0.56 -25.83 -14.91
C ALA A 55 -0.34 -25.27 -13.80
N THR A 56 0.25 -24.60 -12.81
CA THR A 56 -0.45 -24.01 -11.66
C THR A 56 -0.32 -22.48 -11.65
N PRO A 57 -0.62 -21.76 -12.75
CA PRO A 57 -0.23 -20.36 -12.92
C PRO A 57 -0.86 -19.40 -11.90
N HIS A 58 -1.96 -19.78 -11.26
CA HIS A 58 -2.56 -19.00 -10.19
C HIS A 58 -1.84 -19.19 -8.86
N LEU A 59 -1.44 -20.42 -8.53
CA LEU A 59 -0.68 -20.73 -7.31
C LEU A 59 0.79 -20.32 -7.43
N ASP A 60 1.38 -20.45 -8.63
CA ASP A 60 2.78 -20.09 -8.90
C ASP A 60 3.03 -18.57 -8.79
N ARG A 61 1.97 -17.76 -8.81
CA ARG A 61 2.02 -16.28 -8.69
C ARG A 61 1.68 -15.76 -7.30
N LEU A 62 1.20 -16.62 -6.40
CA LEU A 62 0.93 -16.26 -5.00
C LEU A 62 2.24 -16.04 -4.25
#